data_AF-A0A6N7DUF5-F1
#
_entry.id   AF-A0A6N7DUF5-F1
#
_cell.length_a   1.000
_cell.length_b   1.000
_cell.length_c   1.000
_cell.angle_alpha   90.00
_cell.angle_beta   90.00
_cell.angle_gamma   90.00
#
_symmetry.space_group_name_H-M   'P 1'
#
loop_
_entity.id
_entity.type
_entity.pdbx_description
1 polymer ?
#
loop_
_entity_poly.entity_id
_entity_poly.type
_entity_poly.pdbx_seq_one_letter_code
_entity_poly.pdbx_strand_id
1 'polypeptide(L)'
;MSLQIYNTETRQKETFKPIHDNEVGIYVCGVTVYDYCHIGHARVMVVFDTVVRHLRALGYNVTYVRNITDIDDKIIKRALENGESIQSLTGRFIDAMHEDEAAMNVLRPDIEPLATEHMQDIESMISTLIEKGHAYPAENGDVYFNVKSDKDYGRLSGKNIDDLESGARVEVNEVKKDPLDFVLWKASKENEPAWSSPWGEGRPGWHIECSAMSTKCLGNHFDIHGGGMDLSFPHHENEIAQSECATGEHYVNTWMHCGFVRVDDEKMSKSLGNFFTIREVLKLYHPEVIRYFLLASHYRSPVNYSEDNLEVAKSSVSRLYSALESFTPDQLSAAEAGTNYEVEFNDAMNDDFNTPQAMAVLFELAKEVNKTKSETLGGLLKKLANQIGLLEQDANVFFKSQPSQSDLTDDAIQSLIDERAEVRKNKDFARSDQIRDELLAQGIELLDSPQGTTWRKV
;
A
#
# COMPACT_ATOMS: atom_id res chain seq x y z
N MET A 1 -13.56 -1.17 21.55
CA MET A 1 -12.32 -0.89 22.32
C MET A 1 -11.69 0.39 21.79
N SER A 2 -10.80 1.05 22.55
CA SER A 2 -10.02 2.18 22.00
C SER A 2 -8.95 1.67 21.03
N LEU A 3 -8.68 2.42 19.96
CA LEU A 3 -7.63 2.09 18.99
C LEU A 3 -6.27 1.95 19.69
N GLN A 4 -5.61 0.83 19.46
CA GLN A 4 -4.22 0.56 19.83
C GLN A 4 -3.40 0.49 18.53
N ILE A 5 -2.20 1.07 18.52
CA ILE A 5 -1.28 0.98 17.39
C ILE A 5 0.08 0.53 17.91
N TYR A 6 0.70 -0.43 17.24
CA TYR A 6 2.08 -0.80 17.54
C TYR A 6 3.04 0.30 17.10
N ASN A 7 3.72 0.91 18.06
CA ASN A 7 4.72 1.92 17.80
C ASN A 7 6.10 1.27 17.67
N THR A 8 6.76 1.49 16.54
CA THR A 8 8.05 0.87 16.23
C THR A 8 9.15 1.34 17.19
N GLU A 9 9.09 2.61 17.59
CA GLU A 9 10.08 3.22 18.49
C GLU A 9 10.02 2.59 19.89
N THR A 10 8.81 2.42 20.44
CA THR A 10 8.62 1.86 21.79
C THR A 10 8.49 0.34 21.83
N ARG A 11 8.29 -0.29 20.66
CA ARG A 11 8.13 -1.75 20.47
C ARG A 11 6.95 -2.38 21.20
N GLN A 12 5.87 -1.62 21.35
CA GLN A 12 4.65 -2.09 22.01
C GLN A 12 3.41 -1.49 21.35
N LYS A 13 2.25 -2.12 21.59
CA LYS A 13 0.96 -1.54 21.25
C LYS A 13 0.64 -0.45 22.27
N GLU A 14 0.26 0.72 21.80
CA GLU A 14 -0.06 1.89 22.61
C GLU A 14 -1.44 2.41 22.24
N THR A 15 -2.17 2.94 23.20
CA THR A 15 -3.44 3.64 22.92
C THR A 15 -3.16 4.84 22.02
N PHE A 16 -3.76 4.84 20.84
CA PHE A 16 -3.65 5.96 19.93
C PHE A 16 -4.34 7.19 20.54
N LYS A 17 -3.59 8.29 20.58
CA LYS A 17 -4.09 9.58 21.02
C LYS A 17 -3.59 10.64 20.05
N PRO A 18 -4.49 11.32 19.30
CA PRO A 18 -4.07 12.38 18.40
C PRO A 18 -3.54 13.59 19.18
N ILE A 19 -2.67 14.37 18.54
CA ILE A 19 -2.13 15.64 19.05
C ILE A 19 -3.27 16.65 19.23
N HIS A 20 -4.20 16.70 18.27
CA HIS A 20 -5.38 17.54 18.28
C HIS A 20 -6.64 16.68 18.32
N ASP A 21 -7.60 17.02 19.18
CA ASP A 21 -8.82 16.23 19.34
C ASP A 21 -9.54 16.05 17.99
N ASN A 22 -9.79 14.79 17.61
CA ASN A 22 -10.45 14.35 16.37
C ASN A 22 -9.70 14.63 15.05
N GLU A 23 -8.46 15.12 15.08
CA GLU A 23 -7.64 15.35 13.87
C GLU A 23 -6.45 14.38 13.85
N VAL A 24 -6.13 13.83 12.68
CA VAL A 24 -5.00 12.91 12.53
C VAL A 24 -4.18 13.28 11.30
N GLY A 25 -2.93 13.69 11.51
CA GLY A 25 -1.92 13.85 10.46
C GLY A 25 -1.14 12.55 10.26
N ILE A 26 -1.22 11.97 9.06
CA ILE A 26 -0.47 10.77 8.69
C ILE A 26 0.41 11.05 7.47
N TYR A 27 1.71 10.77 7.61
CA TYR A 27 2.66 10.77 6.51
C TYR A 27 3.13 9.35 6.22
N VAL A 28 3.19 8.94 4.95
CA VAL A 28 3.75 7.65 4.54
C VAL A 28 4.75 7.89 3.43
N CYS A 29 5.98 7.36 3.54
CA CYS A 29 6.94 7.45 2.45
C CYS A 29 6.40 6.72 1.20
N GLY A 30 6.39 7.42 0.07
CA GLY A 30 5.95 6.87 -1.20
C GLY A 30 7.05 6.11 -1.95
N VAL A 31 6.92 6.10 -3.27
CA VAL A 31 7.81 5.31 -4.16
C VAL A 31 8.68 6.22 -5.03
N THR A 32 9.85 5.71 -5.40
CA THR A 32 10.67 6.29 -6.46
C THR A 32 10.10 5.92 -7.82
N VAL A 33 9.61 6.88 -8.59
CA VAL A 33 8.88 6.67 -9.85
C VAL A 33 9.80 6.53 -11.07
N TYR A 34 10.70 5.54 -11.03
CA TYR A 34 11.59 5.21 -12.15
C TYR A 34 11.16 3.96 -12.95
N ASP A 35 10.15 3.23 -12.45
CA ASP A 35 9.68 1.96 -12.98
C ASP A 35 8.26 1.64 -12.46
N TYR A 36 7.65 0.57 -12.98
CA TYR A 36 6.37 0.07 -12.48
C TYR A 36 6.45 -0.44 -11.03
N CYS A 37 5.35 -0.26 -10.30
CA CYS A 37 5.23 -0.75 -8.94
C CYS A 37 5.12 -2.28 -8.87
N HIS A 38 5.61 -2.86 -7.77
CA HIS A 38 5.52 -4.29 -7.49
C HIS A 38 4.64 -4.60 -6.29
N ILE A 39 4.38 -5.88 -6.06
CA ILE A 39 3.55 -6.37 -4.94
C ILE A 39 4.06 -5.89 -3.58
N GLY A 40 5.38 -5.73 -3.40
CA GLY A 40 5.93 -5.04 -2.22
C GLY A 40 5.42 -3.60 -2.02
N HIS A 41 5.32 -2.78 -3.07
CA HIS A 41 4.73 -1.45 -2.99
C HIS A 41 3.22 -1.53 -2.73
N ALA A 42 2.53 -2.45 -3.43
CA ALA A 42 1.10 -2.67 -3.23
C ALA A 42 0.78 -3.00 -1.76
N ARG A 43 1.63 -3.77 -1.08
CA ARG A 43 1.47 -4.08 0.35
C ARG A 43 1.40 -2.80 1.19
N VAL A 44 2.35 -1.89 1.02
CA VAL A 44 2.41 -0.62 1.75
C VAL A 44 1.18 0.22 1.42
N MET A 45 0.86 0.37 0.13
CA MET A 45 -0.29 1.16 -0.35
C MET A 45 -1.61 0.66 0.23
N VAL A 46 -1.88 -0.65 0.16
CA VAL A 46 -3.11 -1.28 0.66
C VAL A 46 -3.22 -1.24 2.18
N VAL A 47 -2.11 -1.43 2.89
CA VAL A 47 -2.10 -1.35 4.37
C VAL A 47 -2.43 0.06 4.83
N PHE A 48 -1.75 1.08 4.31
CA PHE A 48 -1.97 2.44 4.78
C PHE A 48 -3.31 3.01 4.29
N ASP A 49 -3.83 2.58 3.14
CA ASP A 49 -5.23 2.80 2.76
C ASP A 49 -6.19 2.19 3.79
N THR A 50 -5.94 0.96 4.25
CA THR A 50 -6.76 0.32 5.29
C THR A 50 -6.71 1.06 6.63
N VAL A 51 -5.54 1.56 7.02
CA VAL A 51 -5.36 2.41 8.21
C VAL A 51 -6.19 3.69 8.09
N VAL A 52 -6.07 4.41 6.98
CA VAL A 52 -6.79 5.67 6.72
C VAL A 52 -8.30 5.44 6.68
N ARG A 53 -8.77 4.38 6.00
CA ARG A 53 -10.20 4.00 5.96
C ARG A 53 -10.73 3.72 7.36
N HIS A 54 -9.99 2.98 8.19
CA HIS A 54 -10.41 2.67 9.55
C HIS A 54 -10.44 3.93 10.45
N LEU A 55 -9.41 4.78 10.39
CA LEU A 55 -9.39 6.06 11.13
C LEU A 55 -10.58 6.95 10.74
N ARG A 56 -10.88 7.09 9.44
CA ARG A 56 -12.05 7.84 8.96
C ARG A 56 -13.36 7.21 9.43
N ALA A 57 -13.45 5.87 9.46
CA ALA A 57 -14.62 5.16 9.98
C ALA A 57 -14.83 5.33 11.50
N LEU A 58 -13.75 5.55 12.26
CA LEU A 58 -13.82 5.94 13.68
C LEU A 58 -14.26 7.40 13.88
N GLY A 59 -14.37 8.18 12.80
CA GLY A 59 -14.83 9.57 12.82
C GLY A 59 -13.70 10.61 12.89
N TYR A 60 -12.44 10.22 12.74
CA TYR A 60 -11.33 11.17 12.68
C TYR A 60 -11.33 11.97 11.37
N ASN A 61 -10.97 13.26 11.47
CA ASN A 61 -10.59 14.07 10.33
C ASN A 61 -9.11 13.78 9.99
N VAL A 62 -8.90 12.90 9.00
CA VAL A 62 -7.56 12.44 8.62
C VAL A 62 -7.02 13.29 7.48
N THR A 63 -5.82 13.86 7.66
CA THR A 63 -4.99 14.42 6.58
C THR A 63 -3.90 13.40 6.25
N TYR A 64 -4.07 12.67 5.15
CA TYR A 64 -3.14 11.67 4.65
C TYR A 64 -2.22 12.24 3.58
N VAL A 65 -0.93 12.27 3.90
CA VAL A 65 0.15 12.70 3.01
C VAL A 65 1.00 11.51 2.62
N ARG A 66 1.32 11.39 1.33
CA ARG A 66 2.31 10.43 0.84
C ARG A 66 3.08 11.07 -0.29
N ASN A 67 4.40 11.18 -0.19
CA ASN A 67 5.18 11.83 -1.26
C ASN A 67 5.35 10.96 -2.50
N ILE A 68 5.89 11.56 -3.54
CA ILE A 68 6.48 10.86 -4.68
C ILE A 68 7.91 11.35 -4.81
N THR A 69 8.86 10.41 -4.80
CA THR A 69 10.27 10.72 -5.12
C THR A 69 10.41 10.73 -6.64
N ASP A 70 10.41 11.92 -7.21
CA ASP A 70 10.52 12.18 -8.65
C ASP A 70 11.91 12.72 -9.07
N ILE A 71 12.89 12.65 -8.16
CA ILE A 71 14.32 12.87 -8.41
C ILE A 71 15.14 11.90 -7.54
N ASP A 72 15.97 11.07 -8.17
CA ASP A 72 16.88 10.14 -7.48
C ASP A 72 17.92 9.60 -8.47
N ASP A 73 19.02 9.02 -7.97
CA ASP A 73 20.03 8.34 -8.77
C ASP A 73 19.40 7.30 -9.73
N LYS A 74 18.37 6.54 -9.30
CA LYS A 74 17.70 5.54 -10.13
C LYS A 74 16.89 6.17 -11.27
N ILE A 75 16.24 7.29 -11.01
CA ILE A 75 15.44 8.04 -12.01
C ILE A 75 16.38 8.60 -13.06
N ILE A 76 17.45 9.27 -12.64
CA ILE A 76 18.44 9.87 -13.53
C ILE A 76 19.07 8.79 -14.42
N LYS A 77 19.51 7.69 -13.82
CA LYS A 77 20.08 6.57 -14.57
C LYS A 77 19.12 6.02 -15.62
N ARG A 78 17.86 5.76 -15.24
CA ARG A 78 16.86 5.23 -16.18
C ARG A 78 16.49 6.23 -17.28
N ALA A 79 16.40 7.51 -16.95
CA ALA A 79 16.10 8.56 -17.93
C ALA A 79 17.21 8.66 -18.99
N LEU A 80 18.47 8.60 -18.55
CA LEU A 80 19.64 8.54 -19.44
C LEU A 80 19.66 7.28 -20.31
N GLU A 81 19.36 6.10 -19.73
CA GLU A 81 19.24 4.83 -20.48
C GLU A 81 18.16 4.90 -21.57
N ASN A 82 17.04 5.57 -21.29
CA ASN A 82 15.91 5.73 -22.21
C ASN A 82 16.08 6.87 -23.22
N GLY A 83 17.04 7.78 -23.00
CA GLY A 83 17.18 8.99 -23.81
C GLY A 83 16.00 9.96 -23.66
N GLU A 84 15.38 10.03 -22.49
CA GLU A 84 14.26 10.95 -22.19
C GLU A 84 14.55 11.84 -20.96
N SER A 85 13.75 12.88 -20.74
CA SER A 85 13.89 13.72 -19.54
C SER A 85 13.34 13.01 -18.29
N ILE A 86 13.82 13.40 -17.10
CA ILE A 86 13.27 12.86 -15.84
C ILE A 86 11.77 13.14 -15.74
N GLN A 87 11.29 14.30 -16.19
CA GLN A 87 9.87 14.68 -16.10
C GLN A 87 8.98 13.79 -16.97
N SER A 88 9.45 13.41 -18.17
CA SER A 88 8.75 12.44 -19.04
C SER A 88 8.69 11.06 -18.39
N LEU A 89 9.82 10.61 -17.86
CA LEU A 89 9.94 9.31 -17.20
C LEU A 89 9.04 9.22 -15.96
N THR A 90 9.15 10.19 -15.05
CA THR A 90 8.43 10.19 -13.78
C THR A 90 6.95 10.42 -14.00
N GLY A 91 6.55 11.34 -14.88
CA GLY A 91 5.13 11.54 -15.23
C GLY A 91 4.47 10.25 -15.69
N ARG A 92 5.12 9.50 -16.60
CA ARG A 92 4.61 8.19 -17.07
C ARG A 92 4.45 7.17 -15.94
N PHE A 93 5.39 7.12 -14.99
CA PHE A 93 5.33 6.15 -13.90
C PHE A 93 4.46 6.59 -12.72
N ILE A 94 4.22 7.90 -12.56
CA ILE A 94 3.20 8.45 -11.67
C ILE A 94 1.81 8.03 -12.17
N ASP A 95 1.51 8.27 -13.45
CA ASP A 95 0.25 7.84 -14.08
C ASP A 95 0.06 6.32 -13.91
N ALA A 96 1.11 5.54 -14.20
CA ALA A 96 1.06 4.10 -14.08
C ALA A 96 0.85 3.62 -12.62
N MET A 97 1.46 4.28 -11.65
CA MET A 97 1.25 4.00 -10.22
C MET A 97 -0.20 4.28 -9.83
N HIS A 98 -0.77 5.40 -10.26
CA HIS A 98 -2.16 5.77 -9.96
C HIS A 98 -3.18 4.83 -10.59
N GLU A 99 -2.92 4.35 -11.81
CA GLU A 99 -3.71 3.29 -12.45
C GLU A 99 -3.68 1.99 -11.62
N ASP A 100 -2.51 1.58 -11.14
CA ASP A 100 -2.35 0.36 -10.32
C ASP A 100 -3.06 0.50 -8.96
N GLU A 101 -3.00 1.68 -8.34
CA GLU A 101 -3.71 2.01 -7.10
C GLU A 101 -5.22 1.98 -7.26
N ALA A 102 -5.73 2.65 -8.30
CA ALA A 102 -7.15 2.68 -8.60
C ALA A 102 -7.69 1.27 -8.87
N ALA A 103 -6.93 0.44 -9.60
CA ALA A 103 -7.31 -0.95 -9.85
C ALA A 103 -7.50 -1.73 -8.52
N MET A 104 -6.60 -1.54 -7.55
CA MET A 104 -6.66 -2.21 -6.24
C MET A 104 -7.55 -1.50 -5.20
N ASN A 105 -8.35 -0.51 -5.60
CA ASN A 105 -9.20 0.28 -4.71
C ASN A 105 -8.43 0.95 -3.56
N VAL A 106 -7.22 1.44 -3.85
CA VAL A 106 -6.43 2.26 -2.93
C VAL A 106 -6.91 3.71 -3.05
N LEU A 107 -7.31 4.33 -1.94
CA LEU A 107 -7.66 5.74 -1.92
C LEU A 107 -6.42 6.60 -2.21
N ARG A 108 -6.64 7.69 -2.95
CA ARG A 108 -5.60 8.70 -3.14
C ARG A 108 -5.27 9.38 -1.81
N PRO A 109 -3.99 9.70 -1.55
CA PRO A 109 -3.62 10.61 -0.46
C PRO A 109 -4.36 11.94 -0.61
N ASP A 110 -4.61 12.61 0.51
CA ASP A 110 -5.19 13.97 0.51
C ASP A 110 -4.17 14.99 -0.03
N ILE A 111 -2.88 14.73 0.18
CA ILE A 111 -1.77 15.52 -0.37
C ILE A 111 -0.68 14.55 -0.87
N GLU A 112 -0.22 14.74 -2.09
CA GLU A 112 0.78 13.87 -2.73
C GLU A 112 1.94 14.70 -3.31
N PRO A 113 2.85 15.21 -2.45
CA PRO A 113 3.86 16.19 -2.85
C PRO A 113 4.99 15.53 -3.66
N LEU A 114 5.47 16.23 -4.69
CA LEU A 114 6.64 15.85 -5.48
C LEU A 114 7.90 16.47 -4.88
N ALA A 115 8.99 15.71 -4.78
CA ALA A 115 10.26 16.23 -4.27
C ALA A 115 10.76 17.44 -5.10
N THR A 116 10.59 17.42 -6.42
CA THR A 116 10.98 18.54 -7.30
C THR A 116 10.19 19.84 -7.08
N GLU A 117 8.99 19.76 -6.47
CA GLU A 117 8.16 20.93 -6.16
C GLU A 117 8.51 21.55 -4.79
N HIS A 118 9.33 20.87 -3.98
CA HIS A 118 9.67 21.25 -2.61
C HIS A 118 11.15 21.60 -2.39
N MET A 119 11.88 21.93 -3.47
CA MET A 119 13.31 22.26 -3.41
C MET A 119 13.63 23.40 -2.44
N GLN A 120 12.80 24.45 -2.39
CA GLN A 120 12.99 25.56 -1.45
C GLN A 120 12.81 25.12 0.02
N ASP A 121 11.84 24.24 0.30
CA ASP A 121 11.62 23.72 1.65
C ASP A 121 12.82 22.85 2.08
N ILE A 122 13.36 22.05 1.16
CA ILE A 122 14.56 21.23 1.34
C ILE A 122 15.78 22.11 1.64
N GLU A 123 16.08 23.10 0.79
CA GLU A 123 17.22 24.01 0.97
C GLU A 123 17.13 24.79 2.29
N SER A 124 15.92 25.19 2.68
CA SER A 124 15.67 25.87 3.96
C SER A 124 16.00 24.98 5.17
N MET A 125 15.57 23.72 5.13
CA MET A 125 15.87 22.76 6.20
C MET A 125 17.36 22.46 6.30
N ILE A 126 18.04 22.26 5.16
CA ILE A 126 19.49 22.03 5.13
C ILE A 126 20.25 23.24 5.67
N SER A 127 19.85 24.47 5.28
CA SER A 127 20.44 25.70 5.82
C SER A 127 20.30 25.77 7.34
N THR A 128 19.12 25.46 7.87
CA THR A 128 18.86 25.41 9.31
C THR A 128 19.75 24.38 10.02
N LEU A 129 19.92 23.19 9.43
CA LEU A 129 20.79 22.15 9.98
C LEU A 129 22.26 22.59 10.02
N ILE A 130 22.74 23.30 8.98
CA ILE A 130 24.10 23.86 8.97
C ILE A 130 24.25 24.93 10.05
N GLU A 131 23.31 25.87 10.14
CA GLU A 131 23.33 26.96 11.13
C GLU A 131 23.36 26.43 12.57
N LYS A 132 22.64 25.33 12.84
CA LYS A 132 22.61 24.66 14.13
C LYS A 132 23.79 23.70 14.38
N GLY A 133 24.68 23.51 13.41
CA GLY A 133 25.87 22.65 13.54
C GLY A 133 25.61 21.16 13.34
N HIS A 134 24.46 20.79 12.79
CA HIS A 134 24.06 19.41 12.48
C HIS A 134 24.37 18.98 11.04
N ALA A 135 24.79 19.91 10.18
CA ALA A 135 25.22 19.61 8.83
C ALA A 135 26.46 20.43 8.44
N TYR A 136 27.16 19.99 7.39
CA TYR A 136 28.30 20.71 6.86
C TYR A 136 28.44 20.53 5.34
N PRO A 137 28.75 21.61 4.59
CA PRO A 137 29.18 21.48 3.21
C PRO A 137 30.59 20.86 3.16
N ALA A 138 30.84 20.02 2.16
CA ALA A 138 32.11 19.37 1.92
C ALA A 138 32.77 19.90 0.63
N GLU A 139 34.08 19.64 0.48
CA GLU A 139 34.87 20.16 -0.64
C GLU A 139 34.42 19.63 -2.01
N ASN A 140 33.72 18.50 -2.04
CA ASN A 140 33.17 17.92 -3.27
C ASN A 140 31.84 18.55 -3.71
N GLY A 141 31.33 19.55 -2.98
CA GLY A 141 30.06 20.23 -3.26
C GLY A 141 28.83 19.55 -2.64
N ASP A 142 28.98 18.41 -1.99
CA ASP A 142 27.88 17.80 -1.23
C ASP A 142 27.70 18.51 0.12
N VAL A 143 26.50 18.40 0.68
CA VAL A 143 26.22 18.73 2.07
C VAL A 143 25.88 17.45 2.82
N TYR A 144 26.55 17.21 3.93
CA TYR A 144 26.36 16.02 4.77
C TYR A 144 25.70 16.37 6.10
N PHE A 145 24.86 15.47 6.60
CA PHE A 145 24.42 15.47 7.99
C PHE A 145 25.53 14.90 8.87
N ASN A 146 25.82 15.55 9.99
CA ASN A 146 26.78 15.10 11.00
C ASN A 146 26.07 14.19 12.00
N VAL A 147 26.12 12.87 11.80
CA VAL A 147 25.37 11.91 12.64
C VAL A 147 25.73 12.04 14.11
N LYS A 148 27.00 12.28 14.44
CA LYS A 148 27.48 12.46 15.82
C LYS A 148 26.94 13.69 16.53
N SER A 149 26.34 14.64 15.81
CA SER A 149 25.69 15.80 16.41
C SER A 149 24.31 15.47 17.00
N ASP A 150 23.68 14.39 16.53
CA ASP A 150 22.45 13.84 17.09
C ASP A 150 22.80 12.78 18.14
N LYS A 151 22.42 13.03 19.39
CA LYS A 151 22.74 12.14 20.51
C LYS A 151 21.78 10.95 20.62
N ASP A 152 20.62 11.05 19.98
CA ASP A 152 19.56 10.04 20.04
C ASP A 152 19.49 9.23 18.72
N TYR A 153 20.44 9.41 17.81
CA TYR A 153 20.51 8.71 16.54
C TYR A 153 20.58 7.18 16.74
N GLY A 154 19.70 6.45 16.08
CA GLY A 154 19.57 4.99 16.23
C GLY A 154 18.41 4.56 17.14
N ARG A 155 17.68 5.50 17.77
CA ARG A 155 16.60 5.19 18.71
C ARG A 155 15.44 4.44 18.07
N LEU A 156 15.07 4.76 16.82
CA LEU A 156 13.93 4.12 16.15
C LEU A 156 14.27 2.65 15.83
N SER A 157 15.43 2.42 15.24
CA SER A 157 15.91 1.10 14.85
C SER A 157 16.42 0.28 16.03
N GLY A 158 16.78 0.93 17.15
CA GLY A 158 17.48 0.33 18.29
C GLY A 158 18.92 -0.04 18.02
N LYS A 159 19.53 0.54 16.98
CA LYS A 159 20.93 0.29 16.65
C LYS A 159 21.81 1.21 17.48
N ASN A 160 22.93 0.66 17.98
CA ASN A 160 23.96 1.47 18.60
C ASN A 160 24.90 2.02 17.51
N ILE A 161 25.23 3.31 17.57
CA ILE A 161 26.15 4.01 16.67
C ILE A 161 27.51 3.30 16.62
N ASP A 162 28.05 2.88 17.78
CA ASP A 162 29.37 2.23 17.86
C ASP A 162 29.41 0.91 17.05
N ASP A 163 28.32 0.14 17.09
CA ASP A 163 28.20 -1.12 16.34
C ASP A 163 28.09 -0.83 14.83
N LEU A 164 27.38 0.24 14.44
CA LEU A 164 27.24 0.66 13.05
C LEU A 164 28.58 1.10 12.45
N GLU A 165 29.38 1.87 13.19
CA GLU A 165 30.72 2.29 12.76
C GLU A 165 31.63 1.08 12.51
N SER A 166 31.57 0.06 13.37
CA SER A 166 32.38 -1.16 13.23
C SER A 166 32.02 -2.01 12.00
N GLY A 167 30.76 -1.94 11.56
CA GLY A 167 30.22 -2.71 10.44
C GLY A 167 30.24 -1.95 9.10
N ALA A 168 30.41 -0.64 9.12
CA ALA A 168 30.56 0.17 7.91
C ALA A 168 31.83 -0.31 7.17
N ARG A 169 31.67 -0.94 6.00
CA ARG A 169 32.80 -1.27 5.13
C ARG A 169 33.51 0.04 4.79
N VAL A 170 34.66 0.26 5.40
CA VAL A 170 35.48 1.44 5.21
C VAL A 170 36.09 1.40 3.80
N GLU A 171 35.32 1.81 2.79
CA GLU A 171 35.93 2.60 1.72
C GLU A 171 36.15 3.97 2.33
N VAL A 172 37.41 4.32 2.56
CA VAL A 172 37.82 5.63 3.09
C VAL A 172 37.36 6.68 2.09
N ASN A 173 36.14 7.18 2.25
CA ASN A 173 35.70 8.38 1.57
C ASN A 173 36.23 9.55 2.39
N GLU A 174 37.43 10.04 2.04
CA GLU A 174 38.17 11.11 2.73
C GLU A 174 37.36 12.42 2.87
N VAL A 175 36.22 12.52 2.18
CA VAL A 175 35.34 13.70 2.16
C VAL A 175 34.43 13.79 3.39
N LYS A 176 33.96 12.66 3.94
CA LYS A 176 33.08 12.66 5.11
C LYS A 176 33.90 12.80 6.39
N LYS A 177 33.40 13.60 7.34
CA LYS A 177 33.96 13.67 8.70
C LYS A 177 33.73 12.38 9.47
N ASP A 178 32.62 11.69 9.21
CA ASP A 178 32.28 10.41 9.79
C ASP A 178 31.73 9.41 8.74
N PRO A 179 32.05 8.10 8.82
CA PRO A 179 31.49 7.10 7.91
C PRO A 179 29.96 7.03 7.90
N LEU A 180 29.30 7.34 9.02
CA LEU A 180 27.84 7.30 9.15
C LEU A 180 27.15 8.55 8.57
N ASP A 181 27.89 9.63 8.36
CA ASP A 181 27.35 10.87 7.79
C ASP A 181 26.69 10.59 6.43
N PHE A 182 25.50 11.13 6.22
CA PHE A 182 24.71 10.90 5.01
C PHE A 182 24.43 12.20 4.28
N VAL A 183 24.23 12.08 2.96
CA VAL A 183 24.05 13.24 2.08
C VAL A 183 22.68 13.87 2.30
N LEU A 184 22.66 15.19 2.51
CA LEU A 184 21.48 16.04 2.49
C LEU A 184 21.30 16.68 1.11
N TRP A 185 22.39 17.18 0.52
CA TRP A 185 22.43 17.76 -0.82
C TRP A 185 23.60 17.15 -1.58
N LYS A 186 23.35 16.67 -2.80
CA LYS A 186 24.35 16.03 -3.65
C LYS A 186 24.71 16.95 -4.81
N ALA A 187 25.99 17.23 -5.00
CA ALA A 187 26.45 17.97 -6.17
C ALA A 187 26.12 17.20 -7.45
N SER A 188 25.55 17.90 -8.43
CA SER A 188 25.15 17.30 -9.70
C SER A 188 26.33 17.25 -10.67
N LYS A 189 26.40 16.17 -11.45
CA LYS A 189 27.35 16.07 -12.57
C LYS A 189 26.78 16.78 -13.81
N GLU A 190 27.62 17.05 -14.80
CA GLU A 190 27.29 17.83 -16.01
C GLU A 190 26.05 17.33 -16.79
N ASN A 191 25.73 16.04 -16.71
CA ASN A 191 24.57 15.42 -17.40
C ASN A 191 23.45 14.98 -16.44
N GLU A 192 23.49 15.42 -15.18
CA GLU A 192 22.43 15.16 -14.20
C GLU A 192 21.56 16.41 -14.02
N PRO A 193 20.25 16.27 -13.75
CA PRO A 193 19.40 17.37 -13.31
C PRO A 193 20.02 18.10 -12.12
N ALA A 194 19.93 19.43 -12.12
CA ALA A 194 20.52 20.26 -11.08
C ALA A 194 19.62 21.46 -10.76
N TRP A 195 19.68 21.87 -9.50
CA TRP A 195 19.06 23.06 -8.95
C TRP A 195 20.16 23.92 -8.34
N SER A 196 20.07 25.23 -8.56
CA SER A 196 20.97 26.19 -7.95
C SER A 196 20.67 26.29 -6.46
N SER A 197 21.69 26.08 -5.62
CA SER A 197 21.61 26.22 -4.16
C SER A 197 22.76 27.08 -3.62
N PRO A 198 22.74 27.49 -2.35
CA PRO A 198 23.87 28.17 -1.70
C PRO A 198 25.19 27.38 -1.71
N TRP A 199 25.13 26.07 -1.95
CA TRP A 199 26.28 25.15 -1.96
C TRP A 199 26.71 24.75 -3.38
N GLY A 200 26.09 25.33 -4.41
CA GLY A 200 26.33 25.02 -5.82
C GLY A 200 25.19 24.25 -6.46
N GLU A 201 25.39 23.86 -7.73
CA GLU A 201 24.43 23.09 -8.51
C GLU A 201 24.34 21.65 -7.97
N GLY A 202 23.14 21.23 -7.61
CA GLY A 202 22.93 19.88 -7.07
C GLY A 202 21.48 19.49 -6.96
N ARG A 203 21.20 18.52 -6.08
CA ARG A 203 19.88 17.93 -5.89
C ARG A 203 19.76 17.33 -4.49
N PRO A 204 18.55 17.08 -3.98
CA PRO A 204 18.37 16.47 -2.68
C PRO A 204 19.00 15.09 -2.57
N GLY A 205 19.45 14.76 -1.37
CA GLY A 205 19.65 13.37 -0.94
C GLY A 205 18.30 12.72 -0.61
N TRP A 206 18.22 11.40 -0.72
CA TRP A 206 16.96 10.65 -0.60
C TRP A 206 16.17 10.94 0.70
N HIS A 207 16.85 11.13 1.83
CA HIS A 207 16.19 11.28 3.14
C HIS A 207 15.56 12.67 3.35
N ILE A 208 16.23 13.75 2.90
CA ILE A 208 15.83 15.13 3.26
C ILE A 208 14.49 15.54 2.65
N GLU A 209 14.11 14.90 1.54
CA GLU A 209 12.84 15.09 0.87
C GLU A 209 11.67 14.89 1.84
N CYS A 210 11.65 13.75 2.52
CA CYS A 210 10.55 13.35 3.39
C CYS A 210 10.44 14.26 4.62
N SER A 211 11.57 14.56 5.29
CA SER A 211 11.58 15.51 6.42
C SER A 211 11.04 16.89 6.04
N ALA A 212 11.49 17.45 4.91
CA ALA A 212 11.06 18.77 4.47
C ALA A 212 9.57 18.78 4.07
N MET A 213 9.13 17.83 3.24
CA MET A 213 7.75 17.75 2.75
C MET A 213 6.75 17.44 3.86
N SER A 214 7.04 16.46 4.73
CA SER A 214 6.15 16.11 5.85
C SER A 214 5.98 17.29 6.81
N THR A 215 7.09 17.96 7.18
CA THR A 215 7.06 19.15 8.03
C THR A 215 6.26 20.28 7.39
N LYS A 216 6.39 20.47 6.07
CA LYS A 216 5.63 21.47 5.32
C LYS A 216 4.13 21.16 5.30
N CYS A 217 3.75 19.90 5.11
CA CYS A 217 2.35 19.50 4.95
C CYS A 217 1.61 19.35 6.28
N LEU A 218 2.28 18.84 7.32
CA LEU A 218 1.66 18.44 8.59
C LEU A 218 2.15 19.23 9.82
N GLY A 219 3.19 20.07 9.65
CA GLY A 219 3.86 20.76 10.75
C GLY A 219 5.05 19.98 11.32
N ASN A 220 5.79 20.61 12.23
CA ASN A 220 7.02 20.06 12.82
C ASN A 220 6.80 18.79 13.65
N HIS A 221 5.57 18.59 14.17
CA HIS A 221 5.16 17.46 14.99
C HIS A 221 3.80 16.94 14.54
N PHE A 222 3.71 15.66 14.14
CA PHE A 222 2.45 15.04 13.70
C PHE A 222 2.24 13.63 14.27
N ASP A 223 1.06 13.05 14.01
CA ASP A 223 0.58 11.86 14.73
C ASP A 223 1.25 10.55 14.29
N ILE A 224 1.21 10.23 12.99
CA ILE A 224 1.58 8.92 12.47
C ILE A 224 2.54 9.06 11.29
N HIS A 225 3.66 8.34 11.33
CA HIS A 225 4.55 8.16 10.18
C HIS A 225 4.64 6.67 9.81
N GLY A 226 4.41 6.37 8.53
CA GLY A 226 4.36 5.03 7.99
C GLY A 226 5.38 4.71 6.89
N GLY A 227 5.73 3.44 6.73
CA GLY A 227 6.51 2.96 5.59
C GLY A 227 6.68 1.44 5.53
N GLY A 228 7.51 0.97 4.61
CA GLY A 228 8.00 -0.42 4.60
C GLY A 228 9.01 -0.66 5.73
N MET A 229 9.14 -1.89 6.22
CA MET A 229 10.09 -2.24 7.29
C MET A 229 11.55 -1.90 6.96
N ASP A 230 11.93 -1.93 5.68
CA ASP A 230 13.24 -1.50 5.21
C ASP A 230 13.49 0.01 5.32
N LEU A 231 12.44 0.82 5.47
CA LEU A 231 12.60 2.25 5.68
C LEU A 231 12.93 2.60 7.13
N SER A 232 12.66 1.71 8.10
CA SER A 232 13.00 1.94 9.51
C SER A 232 14.46 2.32 9.71
N PHE A 233 15.37 1.73 8.92
CA PHE A 233 16.77 2.12 8.86
C PHE A 233 17.37 1.89 7.46
N PRO A 234 18.10 2.87 6.89
CA PRO A 234 18.46 4.14 7.52
C PRO A 234 17.43 5.27 7.31
N HIS A 235 16.39 5.07 6.50
CA HIS A 235 15.58 6.17 5.98
C HIS A 235 14.85 6.97 7.07
N HIS A 236 13.92 6.36 7.80
CA HIS A 236 13.16 7.02 8.87
C HIS A 236 14.04 7.45 10.05
N GLU A 237 15.11 6.71 10.35
CA GLU A 237 16.09 7.12 11.36
C GLU A 237 16.77 8.46 10.96
N ASN A 238 17.14 8.60 9.69
CA ASN A 238 17.68 9.84 9.15
C ASN A 238 16.65 10.96 9.15
N GLU A 239 15.38 10.66 8.88
CA GLU A 239 14.32 11.67 8.90
C GLU A 239 14.05 12.22 10.29
N ILE A 240 14.06 11.37 11.33
CA ILE A 240 14.00 11.82 12.73
C ILE A 240 15.16 12.78 13.00
N ALA A 241 16.39 12.34 12.68
CA ALA A 241 17.59 13.12 12.93
C ALA A 241 17.54 14.49 12.23
N GLN A 242 17.14 14.51 10.95
CA GLN A 242 16.97 15.73 10.16
C GLN A 242 15.90 16.64 10.75
N SER A 243 14.70 16.12 10.99
CA SER A 243 13.55 16.91 11.43
C SER A 243 13.76 17.46 12.84
N GLU A 244 14.13 16.63 13.81
CA GLU A 244 14.28 17.07 15.21
C GLU A 244 15.50 17.97 15.41
N CYS A 245 16.61 17.74 14.70
CA CYS A 245 17.75 18.66 14.76
C CYS A 245 17.44 20.00 14.07
N ALA A 246 16.64 19.99 13.00
CA ALA A 246 16.23 21.22 12.31
C ALA A 246 15.21 22.02 13.11
N THR A 247 14.21 21.40 13.72
CA THR A 247 13.10 22.09 14.40
C THR A 247 13.37 22.29 15.90
N GLY A 248 14.01 21.33 16.56
CA GLY A 248 14.11 21.25 18.02
C GLY A 248 12.84 20.73 18.70
N GLU A 249 11.89 20.20 17.92
CA GLU A 249 10.62 19.65 18.39
C GLU A 249 10.61 18.12 18.19
N HIS A 250 9.71 17.43 18.90
CA HIS A 250 9.48 16.01 18.65
C HIS A 250 8.79 15.82 17.31
N TYR A 251 9.27 14.88 16.49
CA TYR A 251 8.84 14.79 15.10
C TYR A 251 7.51 14.01 14.92
N VAL A 252 7.41 12.80 15.47
CA VAL A 252 6.29 11.88 15.20
C VAL A 252 5.93 11.07 16.45
N ASN A 253 4.65 11.00 16.82
CA ASN A 253 4.20 10.20 17.97
C ASN A 253 4.24 8.69 17.72
N THR A 254 3.78 8.22 16.54
CA THR A 254 3.61 6.79 16.24
C THR A 254 4.27 6.38 14.93
N TRP A 255 5.22 5.44 14.99
CA TRP A 255 5.90 4.88 13.82
C TRP A 255 5.32 3.52 13.41
N MET A 256 4.78 3.42 12.19
CA MET A 256 4.18 2.21 11.64
C MET A 256 5.03 1.63 10.50
N HIS A 257 5.37 0.34 10.58
CA HIS A 257 6.16 -0.33 9.53
C HIS A 257 5.49 -1.62 9.02
N CYS A 258 5.35 -1.73 7.71
CA CYS A 258 4.79 -2.90 7.04
C CYS A 258 5.83 -4.03 6.91
N GLY A 259 5.43 -5.25 7.23
CA GLY A 259 6.25 -6.45 7.01
C GLY A 259 6.55 -6.69 5.54
N PHE A 260 7.67 -7.37 5.26
CA PHE A 260 8.14 -7.63 3.90
C PHE A 260 7.22 -8.57 3.12
N VAL A 261 7.13 -8.35 1.81
CA VAL A 261 6.68 -9.38 0.87
C VAL A 261 7.87 -10.28 0.51
N ARG A 262 7.68 -11.58 0.67
CA ARG A 262 8.64 -12.64 0.32
C ARG A 262 8.14 -13.43 -0.88
N VAL A 263 9.04 -14.07 -1.61
CA VAL A 263 8.75 -15.05 -2.67
C VAL A 263 9.57 -16.28 -2.34
N ASP A 264 8.90 -17.44 -2.17
CA ASP A 264 9.55 -18.69 -1.77
C ASP A 264 10.45 -18.55 -0.52
N ASP A 265 9.94 -17.85 0.50
CA ASP A 265 10.66 -17.50 1.74
C ASP A 265 11.90 -16.59 1.58
N GLU A 266 12.26 -16.19 0.36
CA GLU A 266 13.28 -15.18 0.07
C GLU A 266 12.69 -13.77 -0.05
N LYS A 267 13.49 -12.74 0.22
CA LYS A 267 13.05 -11.35 0.02
C LYS A 267 12.86 -11.08 -1.48
N MET A 268 11.71 -10.51 -1.86
CA MET A 268 11.48 -10.04 -3.22
C MET A 268 12.47 -8.93 -3.57
N SER A 269 13.24 -9.07 -4.65
CA SER A 269 14.11 -8.00 -5.15
C SER A 269 14.39 -8.10 -6.65
N LYS A 270 14.55 -6.95 -7.31
CA LYS A 270 14.90 -6.91 -8.75
C LYS A 270 16.20 -7.66 -9.05
N SER A 271 17.18 -7.65 -8.14
CA SER A 271 18.48 -8.31 -8.32
C SER A 271 18.40 -9.84 -8.28
N LEU A 272 17.40 -10.41 -7.60
CA LEU A 272 17.17 -11.85 -7.56
C LEU A 272 16.27 -12.35 -8.70
N GLY A 273 15.72 -11.44 -9.52
CA GLY A 273 14.82 -11.79 -10.62
C GLY A 273 13.46 -12.36 -10.15
N ASN A 274 13.18 -12.35 -8.85
CA ASN A 274 11.96 -12.87 -8.23
C ASN A 274 10.93 -11.77 -7.91
N PHE A 275 10.94 -10.68 -8.68
CA PHE A 275 10.03 -9.53 -8.50
C PHE A 275 8.87 -9.61 -9.50
N PHE A 276 7.67 -9.30 -9.03
CA PHE A 276 6.46 -9.25 -9.87
C PHE A 276 5.82 -7.87 -9.76
N THR A 277 5.58 -7.25 -10.91
CA THR A 277 4.84 -5.98 -10.97
C THR A 277 3.37 -6.19 -10.62
N ILE A 278 2.71 -5.15 -10.12
CA ILE A 278 1.27 -5.20 -9.84
C ILE A 278 0.51 -5.55 -11.12
N ARG A 279 0.91 -4.96 -12.24
CA ARG A 279 0.32 -5.19 -13.57
C ARG A 279 0.44 -6.62 -14.07
N GLU A 280 1.55 -7.30 -13.79
CA GLU A 280 1.69 -8.72 -14.15
C GLU A 280 0.72 -9.59 -13.36
N VAL A 281 0.56 -9.33 -12.07
CA VAL A 281 -0.37 -10.08 -11.22
C VAL A 281 -1.82 -9.76 -11.56
N LEU A 282 -2.14 -8.51 -11.91
CA LEU A 282 -3.48 -8.09 -12.34
C LEU A 282 -3.96 -8.76 -13.63
N LYS A 283 -3.04 -9.26 -14.47
CA LYS A 283 -3.43 -10.06 -15.65
C LYS A 283 -3.96 -11.44 -15.28
N LEU A 284 -3.57 -11.95 -14.11
CA LEU A 284 -3.88 -13.31 -13.65
C LEU A 284 -4.98 -13.30 -12.59
N TYR A 285 -5.03 -12.26 -11.76
CA TYR A 285 -5.93 -12.18 -10.61
C TYR A 285 -6.74 -10.88 -10.61
N HIS A 286 -8.00 -10.99 -10.22
CA HIS A 286 -8.85 -9.82 -10.00
C HIS A 286 -8.23 -8.91 -8.91
N PRO A 287 -8.29 -7.57 -9.02
CA PRO A 287 -7.64 -6.68 -8.08
C PRO A 287 -7.99 -6.90 -6.60
N GLU A 288 -9.27 -7.17 -6.28
CA GLU A 288 -9.69 -7.49 -4.91
C GLU A 288 -9.06 -8.78 -4.35
N VAL A 289 -8.66 -9.73 -5.22
CA VAL A 289 -7.92 -10.92 -4.79
C VAL A 289 -6.53 -10.54 -4.30
N ILE A 290 -5.84 -9.67 -5.05
CA ILE A 290 -4.52 -9.14 -4.66
C ILE A 290 -4.65 -8.36 -3.35
N ARG A 291 -5.66 -7.50 -3.24
CA ARG A 291 -5.93 -6.74 -2.02
C ARG A 291 -6.18 -7.64 -0.82
N TYR A 292 -7.05 -8.64 -0.96
CA TYR A 292 -7.31 -9.62 0.09
C TYR A 292 -6.04 -10.37 0.48
N PHE A 293 -5.29 -10.87 -0.50
CA PHE A 293 -4.02 -11.58 -0.27
C PHE A 293 -3.07 -10.77 0.60
N LEU A 294 -2.90 -9.49 0.28
CA LEU A 294 -2.07 -8.59 1.06
C LEU A 294 -2.61 -8.50 2.50
N LEU A 295 -3.89 -8.23 2.68
CA LEU A 295 -4.51 -8.05 4.01
C LEU A 295 -4.76 -9.36 4.80
N ALA A 296 -4.60 -10.53 4.20
CA ALA A 296 -4.83 -11.83 4.84
C ALA A 296 -3.84 -12.13 5.97
N SER A 297 -2.68 -11.46 5.97
CA SER A 297 -1.72 -11.47 7.08
C SER A 297 -1.69 -10.10 7.75
N HIS A 298 -1.46 -10.10 9.07
CA HIS A 298 -1.30 -8.86 9.85
C HIS A 298 -0.24 -7.95 9.21
N TYR A 299 -0.48 -6.63 9.17
CA TYR A 299 0.36 -5.71 8.37
C TYR A 299 1.86 -5.73 8.71
N ARG A 300 2.19 -5.91 10.00
CA ARG A 300 3.57 -6.06 10.51
C ARG A 300 4.22 -7.42 10.21
N SER A 301 3.44 -8.44 9.90
CA SER A 301 3.97 -9.78 9.57
C SER A 301 4.42 -9.83 8.11
N PRO A 302 5.47 -10.62 7.79
CA PRO A 302 5.81 -10.86 6.41
C PRO A 302 4.67 -11.59 5.68
N VAL A 303 4.53 -11.32 4.39
CA VAL A 303 3.56 -12.00 3.51
C VAL A 303 4.34 -12.80 2.48
N ASN A 304 4.03 -14.09 2.33
CA ASN A 304 4.65 -14.92 1.31
C ASN A 304 3.80 -14.91 0.02
N TYR A 305 4.35 -14.37 -1.05
CA TYR A 305 3.76 -14.41 -2.37
C TYR A 305 4.02 -15.78 -3.00
N SER A 306 2.93 -16.50 -3.26
CA SER A 306 2.90 -17.71 -4.07
C SER A 306 1.57 -17.78 -4.83
N GLU A 307 1.55 -18.54 -5.92
CA GLU A 307 0.32 -18.83 -6.67
C GLU A 307 -0.73 -19.50 -5.76
N ASP A 308 -0.32 -20.49 -4.96
CA ASP A 308 -1.20 -21.15 -3.99
C ASP A 308 -1.89 -20.16 -3.03
N ASN A 309 -1.16 -19.16 -2.53
CA ASN A 309 -1.73 -18.16 -1.64
C ASN A 309 -2.70 -17.21 -2.36
N LEU A 310 -2.46 -16.92 -3.64
CA LEU A 310 -3.38 -16.14 -4.48
C LEU A 310 -4.64 -16.93 -4.83
N GLU A 311 -4.55 -18.23 -5.07
CA GLU A 311 -5.72 -19.10 -5.28
C GLU A 311 -6.58 -19.24 -4.01
N VAL A 312 -5.94 -19.32 -2.84
CA VAL A 312 -6.65 -19.27 -1.55
C VAL A 312 -7.33 -17.91 -1.37
N ALA A 313 -6.65 -16.81 -1.72
CA ALA A 313 -7.24 -15.47 -1.68
C ALA A 313 -8.44 -15.34 -2.64
N LYS A 314 -8.31 -15.87 -3.87
CA LYS A 314 -9.38 -15.90 -4.87
C LYS A 314 -10.61 -16.61 -4.32
N SER A 315 -10.42 -17.84 -3.84
CA SER A 315 -11.47 -18.64 -3.22
C SER A 315 -12.14 -17.93 -2.03
N SER A 316 -11.34 -17.22 -1.23
CA SER A 316 -11.81 -16.48 -0.06
C SER A 316 -12.69 -15.29 -0.44
N VAL A 317 -12.27 -14.48 -1.42
CA VAL A 317 -13.03 -13.35 -1.93
C VAL A 317 -14.30 -13.83 -2.64
N SER A 318 -14.21 -14.86 -3.48
CA SER A 318 -15.38 -15.49 -4.11
C SER A 318 -16.39 -15.97 -3.09
N ARG A 319 -15.97 -16.55 -1.97
CA ARG A 319 -16.89 -16.98 -0.90
C ARG A 319 -17.63 -15.82 -0.25
N LEU A 320 -16.98 -14.68 -0.05
CA LEU A 320 -17.63 -13.47 0.45
C LEU A 320 -18.65 -12.92 -0.56
N TYR A 321 -18.27 -12.85 -1.84
CA TYR A 321 -19.19 -12.42 -2.91
C TYR A 321 -20.38 -13.37 -3.09
N SER A 322 -20.18 -14.69 -2.96
CA SER A 322 -21.28 -15.67 -3.05
C SER A 322 -22.34 -15.50 -1.95
N ALA A 323 -21.98 -14.94 -0.79
CA ALA A 323 -22.98 -14.59 0.22
C ALA A 323 -23.90 -13.45 -0.24
N LEU A 324 -23.45 -12.63 -1.19
CA LEU A 324 -24.17 -11.49 -1.72
C LEU A 324 -24.88 -11.79 -3.07
N GLU A 325 -24.57 -12.91 -3.74
CA GLU A 325 -25.17 -13.28 -5.05
C GLU A 325 -26.71 -13.35 -5.05
N SER A 326 -27.33 -13.64 -3.90
CA SER A 326 -28.79 -13.73 -3.81
C SER A 326 -29.51 -12.39 -3.70
N PHE A 327 -28.77 -11.28 -3.71
CA PHE A 327 -29.32 -9.92 -3.57
C PHE A 327 -28.94 -9.08 -4.78
N THR A 328 -29.85 -8.22 -5.22
CA THR A 328 -29.48 -7.08 -6.07
C THR A 328 -28.92 -5.95 -5.19
N PRO A 329 -28.09 -5.05 -5.73
CA PRO A 329 -27.54 -3.93 -4.96
C PRO A 329 -28.60 -3.10 -4.24
N ASP A 330 -29.77 -2.89 -4.88
CA ASP A 330 -30.88 -2.10 -4.33
C ASP A 330 -31.64 -2.82 -3.19
N GLN A 331 -31.47 -4.14 -3.06
CA GLN A 331 -32.09 -4.92 -1.98
C GLN A 331 -31.30 -4.85 -0.68
N LEU A 332 -30.02 -4.52 -0.71
CA LEU A 332 -29.21 -4.41 0.49
C LEU A 332 -29.64 -3.17 1.29
N SER A 333 -30.28 -3.40 2.42
CA SER A 333 -30.72 -2.32 3.31
C SER A 333 -29.59 -1.85 4.22
N ALA A 334 -29.69 -0.59 4.67
CA ALA A 334 -28.75 -0.06 5.64
C ALA A 334 -28.76 -0.91 6.91
N ALA A 335 -27.58 -1.34 7.34
CA ALA A 335 -27.41 -2.15 8.53
C ALA A 335 -27.90 -1.40 9.79
N GLU A 336 -28.49 -2.14 10.73
CA GLU A 336 -28.68 -1.64 12.09
C GLU A 336 -27.30 -1.36 12.69
N ALA A 337 -27.11 -0.17 13.28
CA ALA A 337 -25.85 0.18 13.92
C ALA A 337 -25.68 -0.59 15.24
N GLY A 338 -24.44 -0.98 15.56
CA GLY A 338 -24.10 -1.56 16.85
C GLY A 338 -24.44 -3.05 16.99
N THR A 339 -24.51 -3.79 15.88
CA THR A 339 -24.59 -5.25 15.92
C THR A 339 -23.32 -5.87 16.53
N ASN A 340 -23.41 -7.09 17.07
CA ASN A 340 -22.23 -7.78 17.62
C ASN A 340 -21.12 -7.95 16.56
N TYR A 341 -21.46 -8.23 15.30
CA TYR A 341 -20.48 -8.34 14.22
C TYR A 341 -19.75 -7.02 13.95
N GLU A 342 -20.45 -5.88 14.00
CA GLU A 342 -19.83 -4.57 13.83
C GLU A 342 -18.90 -4.24 15.01
N VAL A 343 -19.31 -4.58 16.24
CA VAL A 343 -18.48 -4.40 17.43
C VAL A 343 -17.22 -5.28 17.35
N GLU A 344 -17.37 -6.57 17.05
CA GLU A 344 -16.26 -7.53 16.93
C GLU A 344 -15.28 -7.16 15.81
N PHE A 345 -15.80 -6.73 14.66
CA PHE A 345 -14.98 -6.24 13.55
C PHE A 345 -14.17 -5.00 13.95
N ASN A 346 -14.84 -4.00 14.53
CA ASN A 346 -14.17 -2.79 14.97
C ASN A 346 -13.20 -3.07 16.12
N ASP A 347 -13.48 -4.01 17.01
CA ASP A 347 -12.58 -4.44 18.07
C ASP A 347 -11.31 -5.10 17.51
N ALA A 348 -11.43 -5.92 16.47
CA ALA A 348 -10.28 -6.49 15.75
C ALA A 348 -9.45 -5.40 15.06
N MET A 349 -10.10 -4.46 14.38
CA MET A 349 -9.40 -3.35 13.71
C MET A 349 -8.76 -2.38 14.72
N ASN A 350 -9.41 -2.15 15.87
CA ASN A 350 -8.86 -1.34 16.96
C ASN A 350 -7.68 -2.03 17.66
N ASP A 351 -7.53 -3.34 17.53
CA ASP A 351 -6.34 -4.07 17.98
C ASP A 351 -5.23 -4.02 16.92
N ASP A 352 -4.69 -2.84 16.65
CA ASP A 352 -3.56 -2.64 15.74
C ASP A 352 -3.83 -3.12 14.30
N PHE A 353 -5.02 -2.80 13.79
CA PHE A 353 -5.46 -3.11 12.43
C PHE A 353 -5.35 -4.62 12.11
N ASN A 354 -5.87 -5.48 13.00
CA ASN A 354 -5.82 -6.92 12.87
C ASN A 354 -6.79 -7.44 11.80
N THR A 355 -6.42 -7.24 10.53
CA THR A 355 -7.22 -7.65 9.36
C THR A 355 -7.51 -9.15 9.28
N PRO A 356 -6.62 -10.09 9.69
CA PRO A 356 -6.98 -11.50 9.74
C PRO A 356 -8.17 -11.79 10.65
N GLN A 357 -8.20 -11.18 11.85
CA GLN A 357 -9.31 -11.35 12.78
C GLN A 357 -10.57 -10.65 12.27
N ALA A 358 -10.44 -9.46 11.68
CA ALA A 358 -11.56 -8.75 11.06
C ALA A 358 -12.18 -9.56 9.90
N MET A 359 -11.35 -10.19 9.06
CA MET A 359 -11.79 -11.09 7.98
C MET A 359 -12.52 -12.32 8.52
N ALA A 360 -12.08 -12.89 9.65
CA ALA A 360 -12.80 -14.00 10.28
C ALA A 360 -14.24 -13.61 10.67
N VAL A 361 -14.45 -12.38 11.17
CA VAL A 361 -15.78 -11.83 11.45
C VAL A 361 -16.60 -11.70 10.16
N LEU A 362 -16.00 -11.23 9.06
CA LEU A 362 -16.66 -11.15 7.75
C LEU A 362 -17.14 -12.54 7.25
N PHE A 363 -16.34 -13.60 7.44
CA PHE A 363 -16.73 -14.95 7.03
C PHE A 363 -17.87 -15.54 7.87
N GLU A 364 -17.88 -15.32 9.19
CA GLU A 364 -19.00 -15.74 10.03
C GLU A 364 -20.27 -14.95 9.69
N LEU A 365 -20.16 -13.66 9.40
CA LEU A 365 -21.28 -12.86 8.91
C LEU A 365 -21.78 -13.36 7.55
N ALA A 366 -20.90 -13.63 6.59
CA ALA A 366 -21.25 -14.19 5.28
C ALA A 366 -21.96 -15.56 5.39
N LYS A 367 -21.59 -16.38 6.36
CA LYS A 367 -22.28 -17.64 6.66
C LYS A 367 -23.70 -17.40 7.19
N GLU A 368 -23.90 -16.43 8.08
CA GLU A 368 -25.24 -16.11 8.59
C GLU A 368 -26.13 -15.45 7.51
N VAL A 369 -25.55 -14.61 6.65
CA VAL A 369 -26.24 -14.07 5.45
C VAL A 369 -26.74 -15.23 4.57
N ASN A 370 -25.90 -16.22 4.30
CA ASN A 370 -26.29 -17.37 3.49
C ASN A 370 -27.41 -18.20 4.12
N LYS A 371 -27.37 -18.39 5.44
CA LYS A 371 -28.35 -19.17 6.19
C LYS A 371 -29.71 -18.47 6.29
N THR A 372 -29.72 -17.16 6.49
CA THR A 372 -30.94 -16.39 6.76
C THR A 372 -31.51 -15.70 5.53
N LYS A 373 -30.67 -15.46 4.51
CA LYS A 373 -30.97 -14.60 3.37
C LYS A 373 -31.44 -13.20 3.79
N SER A 374 -30.91 -12.72 4.91
CA SER A 374 -31.21 -11.39 5.46
C SER A 374 -30.53 -10.28 4.65
N GLU A 375 -31.35 -9.38 4.09
CA GLU A 375 -30.90 -8.17 3.38
C GLU A 375 -30.09 -7.23 4.29
N THR A 376 -30.50 -7.08 5.56
CA THR A 376 -29.81 -6.22 6.53
C THR A 376 -28.42 -6.75 6.89
N LEU A 377 -28.28 -8.07 7.08
CA LEU A 377 -26.97 -8.69 7.30
C LEU A 377 -26.08 -8.64 6.05
N GLY A 378 -26.67 -8.76 4.85
CA GLY A 378 -25.95 -8.58 3.59
C GLY A 378 -25.40 -7.14 3.44
N GLY A 379 -26.22 -6.14 3.78
CA GLY A 379 -25.81 -4.74 3.83
C GLY A 379 -24.71 -4.48 4.85
N LEU A 380 -24.79 -5.12 6.03
CA LEU A 380 -23.73 -5.05 7.04
C LEU A 380 -22.42 -5.69 6.55
N LEU A 381 -22.48 -6.86 5.91
CA LEU A 381 -21.31 -7.54 5.35
C LEU A 381 -20.60 -6.64 4.36
N LYS A 382 -21.37 -6.04 3.44
CA LYS A 382 -20.84 -5.09 2.46
C LYS A 382 -20.20 -3.91 3.19
N LYS A 383 -20.91 -3.25 4.12
CA LYS A 383 -20.39 -2.10 4.89
C LYS A 383 -19.03 -2.39 5.54
N LEU A 384 -18.91 -3.49 6.29
CA LEU A 384 -17.69 -3.83 7.02
C LEU A 384 -16.55 -4.23 6.07
N ALA A 385 -16.84 -4.98 5.01
CA ALA A 385 -15.84 -5.33 4.00
C ALA A 385 -15.30 -4.08 3.26
N ASN A 386 -16.16 -3.11 2.95
CA ASN A 386 -15.76 -1.87 2.28
C ASN A 386 -14.85 -0.99 3.16
N GLN A 387 -14.95 -1.11 4.50
CA GLN A 387 -14.03 -0.44 5.42
C GLN A 387 -12.57 -0.90 5.25
N ILE A 388 -12.34 -2.11 4.73
CA ILE A 388 -11.01 -2.61 4.32
C ILE A 388 -10.90 -2.73 2.80
N GLY A 389 -11.77 -2.06 2.04
CA GLY A 389 -11.76 -1.93 0.58
C GLY A 389 -12.10 -3.20 -0.20
N LEU A 390 -12.91 -4.10 0.37
CA LEU A 390 -13.42 -5.31 -0.27
C LEU A 390 -14.95 -5.22 -0.50
N LEU A 391 -15.47 -6.02 -1.44
CA LEU A 391 -16.89 -6.10 -1.77
C LEU A 391 -17.50 -4.77 -2.24
N GLU A 392 -16.75 -4.01 -3.03
CA GLU A 392 -17.21 -2.72 -3.57
C GLU A 392 -18.22 -2.94 -4.71
N GLN A 393 -17.96 -3.97 -5.53
CA GLN A 393 -18.74 -4.26 -6.74
C GLN A 393 -20.02 -5.06 -6.45
N ASP A 394 -20.88 -5.16 -7.45
CA ASP A 394 -21.95 -6.16 -7.47
C ASP A 394 -21.37 -7.57 -7.63
N ALA A 395 -21.99 -8.56 -6.99
CA ALA A 395 -21.47 -9.94 -7.03
C ALA A 395 -21.46 -10.53 -8.44
N ASN A 396 -22.48 -10.28 -9.26
CA ASN A 396 -22.50 -10.77 -10.64
C ASN A 396 -21.41 -10.09 -11.48
N VAL A 397 -21.15 -8.80 -11.26
CA VAL A 397 -20.07 -8.08 -11.92
C VAL A 397 -18.71 -8.69 -11.54
N PHE A 398 -18.46 -8.90 -10.25
CA PHE A 398 -17.22 -9.52 -9.77
C PHE A 398 -16.97 -10.91 -10.39
N PHE A 399 -17.99 -11.76 -10.43
CA PHE A 399 -17.87 -13.11 -10.97
C PHE A 399 -17.68 -13.13 -12.50
N LYS A 400 -18.14 -12.11 -13.22
CA LYS A 400 -17.92 -11.97 -14.67
C LYS A 400 -16.63 -11.24 -15.02
N SER A 401 -16.06 -10.46 -14.10
CA SER A 401 -14.83 -9.69 -14.29
C SER A 401 -13.55 -10.49 -13.99
N GLN A 402 -13.66 -11.74 -13.51
CA GLN A 402 -12.49 -12.57 -13.27
C GLN A 402 -11.67 -12.74 -14.56
N PRO A 403 -10.33 -12.65 -14.49
CA PRO A 403 -9.46 -13.03 -15.60
C PRO A 403 -9.78 -14.47 -16.04
N SER A 404 -10.01 -14.66 -17.33
CA SER A 404 -10.33 -15.96 -17.91
C SER A 404 -9.58 -16.13 -19.23
N GLN A 405 -9.21 -17.36 -19.54
CA GLN A 405 -8.62 -17.74 -20.84
C GLN A 405 -9.70 -17.96 -21.92
N SER A 406 -10.98 -17.81 -21.58
CA SER A 406 -12.07 -17.95 -22.54
C SER A 406 -12.18 -16.73 -23.45
N ASP A 407 -12.21 -16.98 -24.76
CA ASP A 407 -12.51 -15.98 -25.78
C ASP A 407 -14.03 -15.79 -26.00
N LEU A 408 -14.88 -16.51 -25.25
CA LEU A 408 -16.33 -16.38 -25.40
C LEU A 408 -16.83 -15.04 -24.85
N THR A 409 -17.62 -14.35 -25.68
CA THR A 409 -18.37 -13.17 -25.24
C THR A 409 -19.56 -13.57 -24.38
N ASP A 410 -20.03 -12.66 -23.52
CA ASP A 410 -21.26 -12.84 -22.73
C ASP A 410 -22.45 -13.31 -23.60
N ASP A 411 -22.58 -12.78 -24.83
CA ASP A 411 -23.62 -13.17 -25.79
C ASP A 411 -23.46 -14.61 -26.31
N ALA A 412 -22.22 -15.06 -26.53
CA ALA A 412 -21.93 -16.43 -26.95
C ALA A 412 -22.24 -17.42 -25.82
N ILE A 413 -21.89 -17.06 -24.58
CA ILE A 413 -22.22 -17.86 -23.39
C ILE A 413 -23.75 -17.94 -23.23
N GLN A 414 -24.46 -16.81 -23.36
CA GLN A 414 -25.91 -16.79 -23.28
C GLN A 414 -26.57 -17.65 -24.36
N SER A 415 -26.04 -17.62 -25.59
CA SER A 415 -26.52 -18.47 -26.69
C SER A 415 -26.40 -19.97 -26.38
N LEU A 416 -25.28 -20.38 -25.76
CA LEU A 416 -25.09 -21.77 -25.33
C LEU A 416 -26.02 -22.15 -24.17
N ILE A 417 -26.32 -21.23 -23.25
CA ILE A 417 -27.29 -21.44 -22.17
C ILE A 417 -28.70 -21.63 -22.75
N ASP A 418 -29.09 -20.83 -23.74
CA ASP A 418 -30.39 -20.92 -24.40
C ASP A 418 -30.51 -22.24 -25.19
N GLU A 419 -29.45 -22.65 -25.90
CA GLU A 419 -29.36 -23.98 -26.54
C GLU A 419 -29.53 -25.09 -25.50
N ARG A 420 -28.80 -25.00 -24.37
CA ARG A 420 -28.88 -25.95 -23.27
C ARG A 420 -30.30 -26.05 -22.71
N ALA A 421 -31.01 -24.94 -22.54
CA ALA A 421 -32.38 -24.92 -22.05
C ALA A 421 -33.34 -25.64 -23.01
N GLU A 422 -33.18 -25.43 -24.32
CA GLU A 422 -34.03 -26.06 -25.33
C GLU A 422 -33.76 -27.57 -25.46
N VAL A 423 -32.49 -28.01 -25.44
CA VAL A 423 -32.17 -29.44 -25.48
C VAL A 423 -32.64 -30.17 -24.21
N ARG A 424 -32.57 -29.53 -23.03
CA ARG A 424 -33.15 -30.08 -21.79
C ARG A 424 -34.66 -30.23 -21.88
N LYS A 425 -35.35 -29.23 -22.44
CA LYS A 425 -36.81 -29.27 -22.67
C LYS A 425 -37.19 -30.41 -23.62
N ASN A 426 -36.36 -30.67 -24.62
CA ASN A 426 -36.49 -31.79 -25.54
C ASN A 426 -35.95 -33.13 -24.99
N LYS A 427 -35.56 -33.18 -23.71
CA LYS A 427 -35.03 -34.35 -22.98
C LYS A 427 -33.72 -34.92 -23.55
N ASP A 428 -32.96 -34.13 -24.30
CA ASP A 428 -31.61 -34.46 -24.70
C ASP A 428 -30.62 -34.03 -23.61
N PHE A 429 -30.53 -34.87 -22.58
CA PHE A 429 -29.64 -34.64 -21.44
C PHE A 429 -28.17 -34.79 -21.81
N ALA A 430 -27.85 -35.62 -22.83
CA ALA A 430 -26.48 -35.81 -23.27
C ALA A 430 -25.91 -34.53 -23.89
N ARG A 431 -26.65 -33.87 -24.79
CA ARG A 431 -26.23 -32.56 -25.32
C ARG A 431 -26.22 -31.49 -24.24
N SER A 432 -27.19 -31.51 -23.32
CA SER A 432 -27.21 -30.58 -22.17
C SER A 432 -25.96 -30.68 -21.30
N ASP A 433 -25.48 -31.89 -21.02
CA ASP A 433 -24.27 -32.11 -20.23
C ASP A 433 -23.03 -31.72 -21.03
N GLN A 434 -22.99 -32.04 -22.32
CA GLN A 434 -21.90 -31.62 -23.20
C GLN A 434 -21.71 -30.09 -23.23
N ILE A 435 -22.78 -29.31 -23.35
CA ILE A 435 -22.70 -27.83 -23.33
C ILE A 435 -22.17 -27.34 -21.98
N ARG A 436 -22.61 -27.93 -20.86
CA ARG A 436 -22.10 -27.56 -19.53
C ARG A 436 -20.61 -27.83 -19.44
N ASP A 437 -20.16 -28.99 -19.91
CA ASP A 437 -18.76 -29.40 -19.83
C ASP A 437 -17.88 -28.57 -20.78
N GLU A 438 -18.38 -28.19 -21.96
CA GLU A 438 -17.73 -27.25 -22.90
C GLU A 438 -17.52 -25.85 -22.29
N LEU A 439 -18.51 -25.35 -21.55
CA LEU A 439 -18.43 -24.08 -20.83
C LEU A 439 -17.47 -24.18 -19.64
N LEU A 440 -17.56 -25.26 -18.86
CA LEU A 440 -16.69 -25.47 -17.70
C LEU A 440 -15.22 -25.63 -18.11
N ALA A 441 -14.95 -26.30 -19.23
CA ALA A 441 -13.60 -26.42 -19.80
C ALA A 441 -12.99 -25.06 -20.20
N GLN A 442 -13.83 -24.04 -20.38
CA GLN A 442 -13.44 -22.66 -20.65
C GLN A 442 -13.51 -21.78 -19.38
N GLY A 443 -13.62 -22.40 -18.19
CA GLY A 443 -13.70 -21.67 -16.92
C GLY A 443 -15.02 -20.95 -16.70
N ILE A 444 -16.12 -21.44 -17.28
CA ILE A 444 -17.46 -20.89 -17.09
C ILE A 444 -18.34 -21.92 -16.35
N GLU A 445 -18.69 -21.61 -15.12
CA GLU A 445 -19.58 -22.44 -14.31
C GLU A 445 -21.04 -22.00 -14.47
N LEU A 446 -21.93 -22.96 -14.72
CA LEU A 446 -23.38 -22.75 -14.78
C LEU A 446 -24.04 -23.02 -13.43
N LEU A 447 -24.94 -22.12 -13.03
CA LEU A 447 -25.71 -22.18 -11.79
C LEU A 447 -27.21 -22.30 -12.13
N ASP A 448 -27.78 -23.48 -11.93
CA ASP A 448 -29.20 -23.73 -12.21
C ASP A 448 -30.06 -23.39 -10.97
N SER A 449 -31.10 -22.57 -11.16
CA SER A 449 -32.09 -22.20 -10.14
C SER A 449 -33.52 -22.37 -10.65
N PRO A 450 -34.55 -22.36 -9.77
CA PRO A 450 -35.96 -22.32 -10.22
C PRO A 450 -36.31 -21.12 -11.12
N GLN A 451 -35.53 -20.03 -11.05
CA GLN A 451 -35.72 -18.81 -11.83
C GLN A 451 -34.99 -18.85 -13.19
N GLY A 452 -34.09 -19.82 -13.41
CA GLY A 452 -33.30 -19.96 -14.63
C GLY A 452 -31.84 -20.36 -14.37
N THR A 453 -31.06 -20.46 -15.44
CA THR A 453 -29.61 -20.73 -15.38
C THR A 453 -28.85 -19.41 -15.43
N THR A 454 -28.02 -19.15 -14.42
CA THR A 454 -27.01 -18.08 -14.44
C THR A 454 -25.61 -18.67 -14.62
N TRP A 455 -24.59 -17.82 -14.75
CA TRP A 455 -23.21 -18.28 -14.96
C TRP A 455 -22.19 -17.35 -14.32
N ARG A 456 -21.01 -17.88 -14.02
CA ARG A 456 -19.84 -17.14 -13.54
C ARG A 456 -18.54 -17.67 -14.14
N LYS A 457 -17.50 -16.83 -14.15
CA LYS A 457 -16.14 -17.27 -14.46
C LYS A 457 -15.52 -17.86 -13.18
N VAL A 458 -14.81 -18.98 -13.32
CA VAL A 458 -14.15 -19.70 -12.22
C VAL A 458 -12.66 -19.84 -12.44
#